data_AF-A0A971KMI0-F1
#
_entry.id   AF-A0A971KMI0-F1
#
_cell.length_a   1.000
_cell.length_b   1.000
_cell.length_c   1.000
_cell.angle_alpha   90.00
_cell.angle_beta   90.00
_cell.angle_gamma   90.00
#
_symmetry.space_group_name_H-M   'P 1'
#
loop_
_entity.id
_entity.type
_entity.pdbx_description
1 polymer ?
#
loop_
_entity_poly.entity_id
_entity_poly.type
_entity_poly.pdbx_seq_one_letter_code
_entity_poly.pdbx_strand_id
1 'polypeptide(L)'
;MNNKLFKHYNEIVNCEFMDDDNFSKKLVHYYKKYVGSCKLDNEECIKKARELDEAMYIYIEDYYFSLELQSIINVDAIVKDDDSYLEAFIDFFVNFFEQYNPNKRVKPVTRWI
;
A
#
# COMPACT_ATOMS: atom_id res chain seq x y z
N MET A 1 -10.08 -5.33 18.77
CA MET A 1 -9.06 -4.26 18.88
C MET A 1 -8.89 -3.62 17.50
N ASN A 2 -8.83 -2.28 17.45
CA ASN A 2 -8.57 -1.39 16.29
C ASN A 2 -9.43 -1.43 15.01
N ASN A 3 -10.27 -2.44 14.80
CA ASN A 3 -11.03 -2.67 13.55
C ASN A 3 -12.09 -1.61 13.17
N LYS A 4 -12.25 -0.54 13.96
CA LYS A 4 -13.26 0.52 13.73
C LYS A 4 -12.64 1.86 13.31
N LEU A 5 -11.31 1.99 13.38
CA LEU A 5 -10.58 3.22 13.06
C LEU A 5 -10.16 3.33 11.59
N PHE A 6 -9.99 2.18 10.94
CA PHE A 6 -9.52 2.02 9.58
C PHE A 6 -10.61 1.30 8.79
N LYS A 7 -11.06 1.92 7.70
CA LYS A 7 -12.28 1.52 6.99
C LYS A 7 -12.04 0.24 6.19
N HIS A 8 -10.84 0.11 5.62
CA HIS A 8 -10.50 -0.94 4.66
C HIS A 8 -9.65 -2.05 5.26
N TYR A 9 -9.32 -1.97 6.56
CA TYR A 9 -8.46 -2.94 7.25
C TYR A 9 -8.82 -4.40 6.99
N ASN A 10 -10.10 -4.78 7.12
CA ASN A 10 -10.51 -6.17 6.91
C ASN A 10 -10.37 -6.61 5.45
N GLU A 11 -10.61 -5.71 4.49
CA GLU A 11 -10.46 -6.02 3.06
C GLU A 11 -8.98 -6.23 2.74
N ILE A 12 -8.10 -5.35 3.24
CA ILE A 12 -6.65 -5.44 3.04
C ILE A 12 -6.06 -6.70 3.68
N VAL A 13 -6.40 -6.96 4.94
CA VAL A 13 -5.83 -8.06 5.73
C VAL A 13 -6.24 -9.44 5.24
N ASN A 14 -7.44 -9.54 4.68
CA ASN A 14 -8.00 -10.79 4.16
C ASN A 14 -7.89 -10.90 2.63
N CYS A 15 -7.22 -9.95 1.96
CA CYS A 15 -6.98 -10.03 0.53
C CYS A 15 -6.08 -11.24 0.23
N GLU A 16 -6.54 -12.10 -0.68
CA GLU A 16 -5.78 -13.25 -1.14
C GLU A 16 -4.93 -12.85 -2.35
N PHE A 17 -3.62 -13.05 -2.24
CA PHE A 17 -2.66 -12.84 -3.31
C PHE A 17 -2.16 -14.19 -3.84
N MET A 18 -1.67 -14.20 -5.09
CA MET A 18 -1.05 -15.38 -5.66
C MET A 18 0.16 -15.84 -4.83
N ASP A 19 0.50 -17.13 -4.91
CA ASP A 19 1.57 -17.71 -4.10
C ASP A 19 2.92 -17.04 -4.31
N ASP A 20 3.21 -16.63 -5.54
CA ASP A 20 4.43 -15.97 -5.98
C ASP A 20 4.44 -14.45 -5.78
N ASP A 21 3.30 -13.83 -5.44
CA ASP A 21 3.22 -12.40 -5.15
C ASP A 21 3.72 -12.08 -3.73
N ASN A 22 5.04 -12.21 -3.57
CA ASN A 22 5.72 -11.94 -2.31
C ASN A 22 5.71 -10.46 -1.94
N PHE A 23 5.60 -9.57 -2.92
CA PHE A 23 5.62 -8.13 -2.70
C PHE A 23 4.33 -7.66 -2.04
N SER A 24 3.16 -8.00 -2.62
CA SER A 24 1.87 -7.64 -2.03
C SER A 24 1.71 -8.21 -0.62
N LYS A 25 2.19 -9.44 -0.39
CA LYS A 25 2.22 -10.06 0.96
C LYS A 25 3.08 -9.25 1.93
N LYS A 26 4.26 -8.79 1.50
CA LYS A 26 5.14 -7.94 2.31
C LYS A 26 4.50 -6.58 2.61
N LEU A 27 3.78 -5.98 1.65
CA LEU A 27 3.02 -4.76 1.88
C LEU A 27 1.95 -4.92 2.95
N VAL A 28 1.14 -6.00 2.87
CA VAL A 28 0.13 -6.29 3.89
C VAL A 28 0.78 -6.54 5.26
N HIS A 29 1.96 -7.16 5.31
CA HIS A 29 2.74 -7.31 6.55
C HIS A 29 3.16 -5.96 7.14
N TYR A 30 3.75 -5.07 6.33
CA TYR A 30 4.11 -3.71 6.77
C TYR A 30 2.89 -2.92 7.25
N TYR A 31 1.79 -2.97 6.50
CA TYR A 31 0.53 -2.34 6.88
C TYR A 31 0.06 -2.82 8.25
N LYS A 32 -0.02 -4.15 8.47
CA LYS A 32 -0.43 -4.74 9.75
C LYS A 32 0.49 -4.30 10.89
N LYS A 33 1.80 -4.26 10.65
CA LYS A 33 2.80 -3.91 11.66
C LYS A 33 2.73 -2.43 12.02
N TYR A 34 2.58 -1.53 11.04
CA TYR A 34 2.45 -0.09 11.25
C TYR A 34 1.13 0.27 11.97
N VAL A 35 0.01 -0.25 11.49
CA VAL A 35 -1.30 -0.03 12.12
C VAL A 35 -1.35 -0.63 13.53
N GLY A 36 -0.67 -1.75 13.74
CA GLY A 36 -0.55 -2.39 15.04
C GLY A 36 0.37 -1.66 16.03
N SER A 37 1.37 -0.91 15.54
CA SER A 37 2.29 -0.13 16.38
C SER A 37 1.75 1.25 16.76
N CYS A 38 0.82 1.81 15.99
CA CYS A 38 0.20 3.10 16.31
C CYS A 38 -0.57 3.06 17.63
N LYS A 39 -0.13 3.90 18.58
CA LYS A 39 -0.83 4.12 19.84
C LYS A 39 -2.02 5.07 19.64
N LEU A 40 -3.09 4.85 20.39
CA LEU A 40 -4.37 5.59 20.28
C LEU A 40 -4.28 7.06 20.74
N ASP A 41 -3.21 7.44 21.43
CA ASP A 41 -2.95 8.80 21.91
C ASP A 41 -2.13 9.63 20.91
N ASN A 42 -1.63 9.03 19.83
CA ASN A 42 -0.84 9.71 18.82
C ASN A 42 -1.69 10.03 17.57
N GLU A 43 -2.26 11.23 17.53
CA GLU A 43 -3.10 11.70 16.41
C GLU A 43 -2.37 11.69 15.06
N GLU A 44 -1.07 12.00 15.04
CA GLU A 44 -0.27 12.00 13.81
C GLU A 44 -0.09 10.59 13.25
N CYS A 45 0.20 9.62 14.13
CA CYS A 45 0.27 8.20 13.76
C CYS A 45 -1.07 7.71 13.21
N ILE A 46 -2.18 8.09 13.87
CA ILE A 46 -3.53 7.71 13.42
C ILE A 46 -3.84 8.33 12.05
N LYS A 47 -3.47 9.59 11.81
CA LYS A 47 -3.67 10.26 10.52
C LYS A 47 -2.92 9.53 9.41
N LYS A 48 -1.62 9.29 9.59
CA LYS A 48 -0.79 8.58 8.60
C LYS A 48 -1.28 7.15 8.38
N ALA A 49 -1.68 6.44 9.45
CA ALA A 49 -2.26 5.11 9.34
C ALA A 49 -3.58 5.08 8.55
N ARG A 50 -4.38 6.16 8.60
CA ARG A 50 -5.60 6.28 7.77
C ARG A 50 -5.28 6.54 6.30
N GLU A 51 -4.30 7.41 6.02
CA GLU A 51 -3.84 7.63 4.64
C GLU A 51 -3.26 6.34 4.06
N LEU A 52 -2.52 5.58 4.87
CA LEU A 52 -2.01 4.27 4.51
C LEU A 52 -3.14 3.24 4.26
N ASP A 53 -4.22 3.26 5.05
CA ASP A 53 -5.41 2.40 4.84
C ASP A 53 -6.03 2.66 3.47
N GLU A 54 -6.19 3.92 3.09
CA GLU A 54 -6.71 4.29 1.77
C GLU A 54 -5.73 3.92 0.64
N ALA A 55 -4.42 4.17 0.83
CA ALA A 55 -3.38 3.82 -0.14
C ALA A 55 -3.33 2.30 -0.40
N MET A 56 -3.40 1.49 0.66
CA MET A 56 -3.42 0.02 0.54
C MET A 56 -4.70 -0.48 -0.13
N TYR A 57 -5.85 0.13 0.15
CA TYR A 57 -7.08 -0.21 -0.54
C TYR A 57 -6.98 0.07 -2.05
N ILE A 58 -6.47 1.24 -2.43
CA ILE A 58 -6.26 1.60 -3.83
C ILE A 58 -5.21 0.70 -4.50
N TYR A 59 -4.18 0.28 -3.77
CA TYR A 59 -3.22 -0.70 -4.28
C TYR A 59 -3.90 -2.01 -4.71
N ILE A 60 -4.79 -2.54 -3.87
CA ILE A 60 -5.50 -3.80 -4.14
C ILE A 60 -6.51 -3.63 -5.28
N GLU A 61 -7.22 -2.50 -5.32
CA GLU A 61 -8.32 -2.28 -6.26
C GLU A 61 -7.88 -1.71 -7.63
N ASP A 62 -6.81 -0.91 -7.68
CA ASP A 62 -6.30 -0.29 -8.90
C ASP A 62 -5.00 -0.95 -9.36
N TYR A 63 -5.14 -1.84 -10.33
CA TYR A 63 -4.01 -2.51 -10.98
C TYR A 63 -2.95 -1.54 -11.53
N TYR A 64 -3.34 -0.37 -12.06
CA TYR A 64 -2.37 0.60 -12.59
C TYR A 64 -1.56 1.27 -11.48
N PHE A 65 -2.21 1.57 -10.35
CA PHE A 65 -1.51 2.05 -9.17
C PHE A 65 -0.46 1.03 -8.70
N SER A 66 -0.87 -0.23 -8.60
CA SER A 66 0.00 -1.36 -8.24
C SER A 66 1.19 -1.49 -9.18
N LEU A 67 0.96 -1.42 -10.49
CA LEU A 67 2.03 -1.46 -11.49
C LEU A 67 2.98 -0.28 -11.41
N GLU A 68 2.45 0.94 -11.28
CA GLU A 68 3.26 2.15 -11.23
C GLU A 68 4.16 2.15 -9.99
N LEU A 69 3.61 1.78 -8.83
CA LEU A 69 4.38 1.61 -7.60
C LEU A 69 5.52 0.60 -7.79
N GLN A 70 5.21 -0.59 -8.31
CA GLN A 70 6.20 -1.65 -8.50
C GLN A 70 7.28 -1.28 -9.51
N SER A 71 6.97 -0.39 -10.46
CA SER A 71 7.92 0.06 -11.49
C SER A 71 9.00 1.02 -10.97
N ILE A 72 8.76 1.70 -9.85
CA ILE A 72 9.65 2.73 -9.30
C ILE A 72 10.42 2.29 -8.06
N ILE A 73 10.10 1.12 -7.50
CA ILE A 73 10.76 0.58 -6.32
C ILE A 73 11.60 -0.66 -6.66
N ASN A 74 12.57 -0.96 -5.79
CA ASN A 74 13.28 -2.23 -5.84
C ASN A 74 12.49 -3.29 -5.06
N VAL A 75 11.61 -4.01 -5.74
CA VAL A 75 10.74 -5.04 -5.15
C VAL A 75 11.54 -6.10 -4.39
N ASP A 76 12.64 -6.59 -4.96
CA ASP A 76 13.47 -7.63 -4.35
C ASP A 76 14.09 -7.18 -3.02
N ALA A 77 14.49 -5.91 -2.93
CA ALA A 77 15.05 -5.34 -1.71
C ALA A 77 14.00 -5.27 -0.60
N ILE A 78 12.77 -4.83 -0.93
CA ILE A 78 11.67 -4.73 0.04
C ILE A 78 11.21 -6.11 0.51
N VAL A 79 11.09 -7.08 -0.40
CA VAL A 79 10.67 -8.45 -0.04
C VAL A 79 11.64 -9.11 0.93
N LYS A 80 12.95 -8.89 0.76
CA LYS A 80 14.00 -9.49 1.59
C LYS A 80 14.29 -8.73 2.89
N ASP A 81 13.72 -7.55 3.06
CA ASP A 81 13.94 -6.71 4.22
C ASP A 81 13.44 -7.34 5.52
N ASP A 82 14.14 -7.11 6.63
CA ASP A 82 13.79 -7.56 7.99
C ASP A 82 12.94 -6.54 8.76
N ASP A 83 12.14 -5.77 8.02
CA ASP A 83 11.32 -4.64 8.47
C ASP A 83 12.13 -3.38 8.83
N SER A 84 13.42 -3.31 8.45
CA SER A 84 14.25 -2.11 8.62
C SER A 84 13.76 -0.94 7.75
N TYR A 85 13.14 -1.23 6.60
CA TYR A 85 12.60 -0.21 5.70
C TYR A 85 11.16 0.20 6.03
N LEU A 86 10.52 -0.38 7.04
CA LEU A 86 9.09 -0.19 7.29
C LEU A 86 8.67 1.28 7.33
N GLU A 87 9.25 2.08 8.23
CA GLU A 87 8.86 3.50 8.38
C GLU A 87 9.13 4.31 7.10
N ALA A 88 10.33 4.14 6.53
CA ALA A 88 10.72 4.84 5.30
C ALA A 88 9.83 4.45 4.10
N PHE A 89 9.43 3.18 4.03
CA PHE A 89 8.55 2.68 2.98
C PHE A 89 7.12 3.21 3.18
N ILE A 90 6.59 3.23 4.40
CA ILE A 90 5.26 3.80 4.67
C ILE A 90 5.21 5.28 4.28
N ASP A 91 6.25 6.05 4.64
CA ASP A 91 6.35 7.46 4.27
C ASP A 91 6.38 7.66 2.75
N PHE A 92 7.21 6.86 2.06
CA PHE A 92 7.26 6.84 0.62
C PHE A 92 5.90 6.48 0.00
N PHE A 93 5.24 5.46 0.52
CA PHE A 93 4.02 4.90 -0.04
C PHE A 93 2.83 5.84 0.11
N VAL A 94 2.68 6.48 1.27
CA VAL A 94 1.67 7.52 1.48
C VAL A 94 1.92 8.71 0.56
N ASN A 95 3.17 9.18 0.45
CA ASN A 95 3.51 10.27 -0.46
C ASN A 95 3.26 9.92 -1.94
N PHE A 96 3.55 8.68 -2.34
CA PHE A 96 3.22 8.17 -3.68
C PHE A 96 1.71 8.21 -3.92
N PHE A 97 0.92 7.77 -2.94
CA PHE A 97 -0.54 7.81 -3.01
C PHE A 97 -1.09 9.23 -3.16
N GLU A 98 -0.60 10.20 -2.40
CA GLU A 98 -1.02 11.61 -2.50
C GLU A 98 -0.75 12.21 -3.89
N GLN A 99 0.32 11.78 -4.55
CA GLN A 99 0.69 12.26 -5.88
C GLN A 99 0.02 11.49 -7.02
N TYR A 100 -0.56 10.33 -6.72
CA TYR A 100 -1.18 9.48 -7.72
C TYR A 100 -2.42 10.15 -8.31
N ASN A 101 -2.44 10.29 -9.64
CA ASN A 101 -3.55 10.87 -10.35
C ASN A 101 -4.12 9.87 -11.36
N PRO A 102 -5.27 9.23 -11.07
CA PRO A 102 -5.86 8.23 -11.95
C PRO A 102 -6.30 8.82 -13.31
N ASN A 103 -6.39 10.14 -13.45
CA ASN A 103 -6.75 10.79 -14.73
C ASN A 103 -5.55 11.06 -15.65
N LYS A 104 -4.30 10.89 -15.18
CA LYS A 104 -3.10 11.01 -16.05
C LYS A 104 -2.89 9.80 -16.97
N ARG A 105 -3.80 8.82 -16.94
CA ARG A 105 -3.78 7.62 -17.78
C ARG A 105 -3.69 8.00 -19.26
N VAL A 106 -2.58 7.67 -19.91
CA VAL A 106 -2.50 7.70 -21.38
C VAL A 106 -3.42 6.59 -21.89
N LYS A 107 -4.56 6.96 -22.48
CA LYS A 107 -5.45 5.97 -23.11
C LYS A 107 -4.64 5.22 -24.16
N PRO A 108 -4.54 3.87 -24.11
CA PRO A 108 -3.87 3.14 -25.17
C PRO A 108 -4.60 3.43 -26.48
N VAL A 109 -3.86 3.88 -27.49
CA VAL A 109 -4.37 3.98 -28.85
C VAL A 109 -4.55 2.55 -29.34
N THR A 110 -5.76 2.01 -29.21
CA THR A 110 -6.09 0.71 -29.78
C THR A 110 -6.05 0.83 -31.31
N ARG A 111 -4.94 0.46 -31.93
CA ARG A 111 -4.93 0.09 -33.35
C ARG A 111 -5.42 -1.34 -33.43
N TRP A 112 -6.71 -1.50 -33.70
CA TRP A 112 -7.23 -2.75 -34.23
C TRP A 112 -6.61 -2.94 -35.62
N ILE A 113 -5.82 -4.01 -35.79
CA ILE A 113 -5.29 -4.48 -37.07
C ILE A 113 -6.20 -5.61 -37.54
#